data_AF-A0A940IZJ1-F1
#
_entry.id   AF-A0A940IZJ1-F1
#
_cell.length_a   1.000
_cell.length_b   1.000
_cell.length_c   1.000
_cell.angle_alpha   90.00
_cell.angle_beta   90.00
_cell.angle_gamma   90.00
#
_symmetry.space_group_name_H-M   'P 1'
#
loop_
_entity.id
_entity.type
_entity.pdbx_description
1 polymer ?
#
loop_
_entity_poly.entity_id
_entity_poly.type
_entity_poly.pdbx_seq_one_letter_code
_entity_poly.pdbx_strand_id
1 'polypeptide(L)'
;MRRCGAAVLLGALLVTSACGGGGGSDGRPSEGDVSKALRKAGEDSLLGPAAKDITKAKADCIAKVLVDSKVSDRTLKKIVAADKDFLPSKADEAALSKAGPDLVRCVANK
;
A
#
# COMPACT_ATOMS: atom_id res chain seq x y z
N MET A 1 43.51 37.66 4.87
CA MET A 1 42.57 36.77 4.15
C MET A 1 42.45 35.45 4.88
N ARG A 2 41.32 35.19 5.54
CA ARG A 2 40.74 33.87 5.87
C ARG A 2 39.34 34.17 6.41
N ARG A 3 38.34 33.83 5.60
CA ARG A 3 36.96 34.34 5.69
C ARG A 3 36.26 33.79 6.93
N CYS A 4 35.63 34.67 7.69
CA CYS A 4 34.61 34.33 8.70
C CYS A 4 33.39 33.75 7.98
N GLY A 5 32.94 32.58 8.42
CA GLY A 5 31.67 31.98 8.01
C GLY A 5 30.96 31.44 9.24
N ALA A 6 30.18 32.29 9.90
CA ALA A 6 29.23 31.89 10.93
C ALA A 6 27.97 31.31 10.27
N ALA A 7 27.54 30.14 10.72
CA ALA A 7 26.13 29.75 10.72
C ALA A 7 25.95 28.49 11.59
N VAL A 8 25.70 28.71 12.88
CA VAL A 8 24.95 27.74 13.69
C VAL A 8 23.49 27.86 13.24
N LEU A 9 22.97 26.84 12.58
CA LEU A 9 21.53 26.64 12.45
C LEU A 9 21.20 25.19 12.80
N LEU A 10 20.63 25.03 13.99
CA LEU A 10 19.83 23.89 14.40
C LEU A 10 18.77 23.61 13.32
N GLY A 11 18.87 22.46 12.68
CA GLY A 11 17.93 21.98 11.68
C GLY A 11 17.61 20.51 11.91
N ALA A 12 17.08 20.19 13.09
CA ALA A 12 16.33 18.96 13.32
C ALA A 12 15.04 19.03 12.48
N LEU A 13 15.17 18.82 11.17
CA LEU A 13 14.03 18.56 10.29
C LEU A 13 13.70 17.07 10.36
N LEU A 14 12.94 16.77 11.42
CA LEU A 14 11.71 15.99 11.34
C LEU A 14 11.86 14.67 10.59
N VAL A 15 12.26 13.67 11.38
CA VAL A 15 11.77 12.30 11.26
C VAL A 15 10.24 12.37 11.12
N THR A 16 9.74 12.39 9.89
CA THR A 16 8.35 12.02 9.57
C THR A 16 8.22 10.51 9.67
N SER A 17 8.40 9.99 10.88
CA SER A 17 7.85 8.69 11.28
C SER A 17 6.34 8.84 11.44
N ALA A 18 5.67 9.07 10.31
CA ALA A 18 4.24 9.00 10.16
C ALA A 18 3.96 8.40 8.77
N CYS A 19 3.62 7.12 8.79
CA CYS A 19 2.91 6.41 7.73
C CYS A 19 3.65 5.70 6.57
N GLY A 20 4.62 4.82 6.88
CA GLY A 20 4.66 3.45 6.31
C GLY A 20 5.47 3.19 5.03
N GLY A 21 6.54 2.39 5.15
CA GLY A 21 7.01 1.55 4.05
C GLY A 21 7.99 2.21 3.09
N GLY A 22 8.94 2.98 3.61
CA GLY A 22 10.21 3.21 2.92
C GLY A 22 10.99 1.90 2.82
N GLY A 23 10.67 1.11 1.80
CA GLY A 23 11.45 -0.01 1.29
C GLY A 23 11.61 0.20 -0.20
N GLY A 24 12.52 1.11 -0.57
CA GLY A 24 12.83 1.38 -1.96
C GLY A 24 13.35 0.12 -2.66
N SER A 25 12.78 -0.18 -3.81
CA SER A 25 13.39 -0.80 -4.99
C SER A 25 12.28 -0.87 -6.05
N ASP A 26 12.61 -0.68 -7.32
CA ASP A 26 11.69 -0.68 -8.46
C ASP A 26 10.84 -1.96 -8.67
N GLY A 27 10.75 -2.88 -7.71
CA GLY A 27 10.05 -4.17 -7.81
C GLY A 27 8.61 -4.21 -7.29
N ARG A 28 7.98 -5.37 -7.44
CA ARG A 28 6.62 -5.71 -6.99
C ARG A 28 6.50 -5.63 -5.46
N PRO A 29 5.48 -4.96 -4.90
CA PRO A 29 5.23 -4.96 -3.45
C PRO A 29 5.02 -6.37 -2.88
N SER A 30 5.47 -6.59 -1.65
CA SER A 30 5.30 -7.87 -0.97
C SER A 30 3.88 -8.05 -0.41
N GLU A 31 3.48 -9.30 -0.13
CA GLU A 31 2.20 -9.59 0.56
C GLU A 31 2.10 -8.81 1.88
N GLY A 32 3.21 -8.71 2.62
CA GLY A 32 3.26 -7.99 3.88
C GLY A 32 3.04 -6.48 3.74
N ASP A 33 3.52 -5.87 2.66
CA ASP A 33 3.33 -4.44 2.41
C ASP A 33 1.90 -4.13 1.99
N VAL A 34 1.33 -4.97 1.11
CA VAL A 34 -0.07 -4.87 0.68
C VAL A 34 -1.01 -5.09 1.87
N SER A 35 -0.79 -6.11 2.70
CA SER A 35 -1.61 -6.38 3.90
C SER A 35 -1.56 -5.21 4.90
N LYS A 36 -0.37 -4.67 5.16
CA LYS A 36 -0.21 -3.50 6.02
C LYS A 36 -0.97 -2.31 5.47
N ALA A 37 -0.88 -2.04 4.16
CA ALA A 37 -1.58 -0.92 3.54
C ALA A 37 -3.10 -1.06 3.67
N LEU A 38 -3.65 -2.25 3.37
CA LEU A 38 -5.08 -2.54 3.49
C LEU A 38 -5.64 -2.27 4.89
N ARG A 39 -4.87 -2.60 5.92
CA ARG A 39 -5.26 -2.40 7.33
C ARG A 39 -5.05 -0.98 7.83
N LYS A 40 -4.01 -0.31 7.32
CA LYS A 40 -3.61 1.03 7.80
C LYS A 40 -4.47 2.13 7.20
N ALA A 41 -5.00 1.89 6.01
CA ALA A 41 -5.68 2.93 5.27
C ALA A 41 -7.03 3.32 5.89
N GLY A 42 -7.66 2.51 6.75
CA GLY A 42 -8.84 2.94 7.52
C GLY A 42 -9.93 3.57 6.63
N GLU A 43 -10.34 4.81 6.90
CA GLU A 43 -11.32 5.55 6.07
C GLU A 43 -10.76 5.96 4.69
N ASP A 44 -9.44 6.03 4.59
CA ASP A 44 -8.71 6.30 3.35
C ASP A 44 -8.34 5.04 2.57
N SER A 45 -8.80 3.87 3.01
CA SER A 45 -8.62 2.63 2.30
C SER A 45 -9.41 2.61 1.01
N LEU A 46 -8.87 1.91 0.00
CA LEU A 46 -9.62 1.53 -1.20
C LEU A 46 -10.84 0.67 -0.86
N LEU A 47 -10.88 0.09 0.34
CA LEU A 47 -12.00 -0.68 0.87
C LEU A 47 -13.00 0.20 1.67
N GLY A 48 -12.75 1.50 1.78
CA GLY A 48 -13.57 2.43 2.54
C GLY A 48 -13.66 2.09 4.03
N PRO A 49 -14.74 2.50 4.74
CA PRO A 49 -14.86 2.33 6.19
C PRO A 49 -14.78 0.85 6.65
N ALA A 50 -15.06 -0.10 5.76
CA ALA A 50 -14.94 -1.54 6.04
C ALA A 50 -13.48 -1.99 6.32
N ALA A 51 -12.48 -1.18 5.95
CA ALA A 51 -11.09 -1.46 6.28
C ALA A 51 -10.80 -1.42 7.79
N LYS A 52 -11.59 -0.67 8.57
CA LYS A 52 -11.48 -0.63 10.04
C LYS A 52 -11.76 -2.00 10.68
N ASP A 53 -12.63 -2.78 10.04
CA ASP A 53 -13.08 -4.08 10.53
C ASP A 53 -12.34 -5.26 9.89
N ILE A 54 -11.39 -4.98 9.00
CA ILE A 54 -10.57 -6.02 8.39
C ILE A 54 -9.55 -6.53 9.40
N THR A 55 -9.71 -7.81 9.77
CA THR A 55 -8.73 -8.52 10.58
C THR A 55 -7.43 -8.71 9.80
N LYS A 56 -6.34 -8.92 10.54
CA LYS A 56 -5.04 -9.23 9.91
C LYS A 56 -5.13 -10.43 8.97
N ALA A 57 -5.85 -11.48 9.36
CA ALA A 57 -6.02 -12.68 8.54
C ALA A 57 -6.71 -12.38 7.20
N LYS A 58 -7.74 -11.52 7.19
CA LYS A 58 -8.43 -11.11 5.95
C LYS A 58 -7.52 -10.26 5.07
N ALA A 59 -6.78 -9.33 5.66
CA ALA A 59 -5.82 -8.51 4.93
C ALA A 59 -4.68 -9.34 4.33
N ASP A 60 -4.13 -10.30 5.08
CA ASP A 60 -3.09 -11.21 4.60
C ASP A 60 -3.62 -12.10 3.47
N CYS A 61 -4.86 -12.60 3.57
CA CYS A 61 -5.51 -13.35 2.49
C CYS A 61 -5.69 -12.51 1.21
N ILE A 62 -6.22 -11.30 1.33
CA ILE A 62 -6.40 -10.39 0.18
C ILE A 62 -5.05 -10.03 -0.43
N ALA A 63 -4.06 -9.70 0.39
CA ALA A 63 -2.72 -9.34 -0.06
C ALA A 63 -2.07 -10.49 -0.83
N LYS A 64 -2.21 -11.73 -0.34
CA LYS A 64 -1.77 -12.93 -1.02
C LYS A 64 -2.41 -13.06 -2.40
N VAL A 65 -3.74 -12.96 -2.48
CA VAL A 65 -4.46 -13.03 -3.77
C VAL A 65 -3.98 -11.95 -4.74
N LEU A 66 -3.76 -10.72 -4.27
CA LEU A 66 -3.30 -9.61 -5.12
C LEU A 66 -1.86 -9.81 -5.62
N VAL A 67 -0.95 -10.27 -4.77
CA VAL A 67 0.44 -10.56 -5.14
C VAL A 67 0.54 -11.82 -6.01
N ASP A 68 -0.30 -12.82 -5.82
CA ASP A 68 -0.32 -14.03 -6.66
C ASP A 68 -1.05 -13.79 -7.99
N SER A 69 -1.89 -12.74 -8.08
CA SER A 69 -2.63 -12.40 -9.30
C SER A 69 -1.72 -11.88 -10.41
N LYS A 70 -2.28 -11.71 -11.62
CA LYS A 70 -1.60 -11.07 -12.76
C LYS A 70 -1.68 -9.54 -12.75
N VAL A 71 -2.03 -8.93 -11.61
CA VAL A 71 -2.04 -7.47 -11.46
C VAL A 71 -0.61 -6.94 -11.48
N SER A 72 -0.41 -5.88 -12.25
CA SER A 72 0.88 -5.24 -12.44
C SER A 72 1.46 -4.66 -11.15
N ASP A 73 2.78 -4.62 -11.08
CA ASP A 73 3.53 -4.01 -9.98
C ASP A 73 3.14 -2.56 -9.76
N ARG A 74 2.82 -1.84 -10.85
CA ARG A 74 2.32 -0.46 -10.79
C ARG A 74 1.01 -0.39 -10.01
N THR A 75 0.05 -1.24 -10.33
CA THR A 75 -1.25 -1.28 -9.64
C THR A 75 -1.08 -1.67 -8.17
N LEU A 76 -0.22 -2.65 -7.86
CA LEU A 76 0.08 -3.02 -6.46
C LEU A 76 0.73 -1.88 -5.69
N LYS A 77 1.68 -1.15 -6.29
CA LYS A 77 2.30 0.03 -5.67
C LYS A 77 1.26 1.10 -5.35
N LYS A 78 0.28 1.27 -6.23
CA LYS A 78 -0.82 2.24 -6.06
C LYS A 78 -1.81 1.82 -4.98
N ILE A 79 -2.08 0.52 -4.84
CA ILE A 79 -2.83 -0.04 -3.70
C ILE A 79 -2.09 0.24 -2.39
N VAL A 80 -0.77 0.00 -2.34
CA VAL A 80 0.04 0.26 -1.15
C VAL A 80 0.08 1.76 -0.80
N ALA A 81 0.15 2.62 -1.81
CA ALA A 81 0.11 4.07 -1.65
C ALA A 81 -1.29 4.64 -1.33
N ALA A 82 -2.34 3.80 -1.32
CA ALA A 82 -3.74 4.22 -1.18
C ALA A 82 -4.14 5.33 -2.17
N ASP A 83 -3.63 5.27 -3.40
CA ASP A 83 -3.88 6.27 -4.43
C ASP A 83 -5.29 6.07 -5.03
N LYS A 84 -6.25 6.91 -4.59
CA LYS A 84 -7.66 6.85 -4.98
C LYS A 84 -7.93 7.37 -6.40
N ASP A 85 -7.02 8.17 -6.95
CA ASP A 85 -7.13 8.75 -8.29
C ASP A 85 -6.51 7.83 -9.36
N PHE A 86 -5.91 6.72 -8.94
CA PHE A 86 -5.30 5.76 -9.86
C PHE A 86 -6.35 4.94 -10.60
N LEU A 87 -6.30 5.01 -11.93
CA LEU A 87 -7.06 4.15 -12.81
C LEU A 87 -6.20 2.96 -13.26
N PRO A 88 -6.58 1.70 -12.93
CA PRO A 88 -5.88 0.52 -13.41
C PRO A 88 -5.98 0.37 -14.93
N SER A 89 -5.03 -0.35 -15.51
CA SER A 89 -5.12 -0.71 -16.93
C SER A 89 -6.21 -1.76 -17.16
N LYS A 90 -6.71 -1.89 -18.40
CA LYS A 90 -7.68 -2.97 -18.75
C LYS A 90 -7.18 -4.37 -18.41
N ALA A 91 -5.87 -4.60 -18.52
CA ALA A 91 -5.26 -5.88 -18.15
C ALA A 91 -5.32 -6.12 -16.63
N ASP A 92 -5.07 -5.07 -15.84
CA ASP A 92 -5.16 -5.12 -14.39
C ASP A 92 -6.61 -5.28 -13.93
N GLU A 93 -7.57 -4.58 -14.54
CA GLU A 93 -9.01 -4.76 -14.28
C GLU A 93 -9.46 -6.19 -14.56
N ALA A 94 -8.99 -6.79 -15.65
CA ALA A 94 -9.28 -8.18 -15.98
C ALA A 94 -8.62 -9.15 -14.97
N ALA A 95 -7.41 -8.86 -14.51
CA ALA A 95 -6.72 -9.66 -13.49
C ALA A 95 -7.44 -9.57 -12.13
N LEU A 96 -7.86 -8.37 -11.72
CA LEU A 96 -8.66 -8.14 -10.52
C LEU A 96 -10.01 -8.84 -10.60
N SER A 97 -10.69 -8.75 -11.75
CA SER A 97 -11.97 -9.43 -11.96
C SER A 97 -11.84 -10.95 -11.85
N LYS A 98 -10.75 -11.54 -12.37
CA LYS A 98 -10.44 -12.97 -12.22
C LYS A 98 -10.10 -13.36 -10.78
N ALA A 99 -9.45 -12.47 -10.04
CA ALA A 99 -9.16 -12.65 -8.62
C ALA A 99 -10.39 -12.43 -7.72
N GLY A 100 -11.45 -11.78 -8.23
CA GLY A 100 -12.67 -11.43 -7.51
C GLY A 100 -13.26 -12.55 -6.65
N PRO A 101 -13.45 -13.78 -7.17
CA PRO A 101 -13.96 -14.90 -6.37
C PRO A 101 -13.09 -15.24 -5.16
N ASP A 102 -11.76 -15.20 -5.30
CA ASP A 102 -10.82 -15.49 -4.21
C ASP A 102 -10.76 -14.34 -3.20
N LEU A 103 -10.84 -13.09 -3.69
CA LEU A 103 -10.99 -11.91 -2.84
C LEU A 103 -12.26 -11.98 -1.99
N VAL A 104 -13.39 -12.38 -2.58
CA VAL A 104 -14.65 -12.57 -1.85
C VAL A 104 -14.52 -13.66 -0.80
N ARG A 105 -13.85 -14.79 -1.10
CA ARG A 105 -13.59 -15.84 -0.11
C ARG A 105 -12.75 -15.34 1.06
N CYS A 106 -11.76 -14.48 0.83
CA CYS A 106 -10.97 -13.88 1.90
C CYS A 106 -11.83 -13.04 2.87
N VAL A 107 -12.83 -12.33 2.36
CA VAL A 107 -13.72 -11.51 3.19
C VAL A 107 -14.80 -12.35 3.88
N ALA A 108 -15.33 -13.35 3.18
CA ALA A 108 -16.40 -14.24 3.63
C ALA A 108 -15.95 -15.30 4.63
N ASN A 109 -14.68 -15.71 4.62
CA ASN A 109 -14.14 -16.58 5.65
C ASN A 109 -14.08 -15.84 7.00
N LYS A 110 -14.65 -16.47 8.04
CA LYS A 110 -14.69 -15.97 9.41
C LYS A 110 -13.32 -16.11 10.09
#